data_AF-A0A2T5K5J8-F1
#
_entry.id   AF-A0A2T5K5J8-F1
#
_cell.length_a   1.000
_cell.length_b   1.000
_cell.length_c   1.000
_cell.angle_alpha   90.00
_cell.angle_beta   90.00
_cell.angle_gamma   90.00
#
_symmetry.space_group_name_H-M   'P 1'
#
loop_
_entity.id
_entity.type
_entity.pdbx_description
1 polymer ?
#
loop_
_entity_poly.entity_id
_entity_poly.type
_entity_poly.pdbx_seq_one_letter_code
_entity_poly.pdbx_strand_id
1 'polypeptide(L)'
;MKNKNAQFKFSLLCSVLMTWLVFAVTTPAFADNAVKLKILLLTTGEVTEDAGYAYIKPVLDEMGVPYDVLNSKTQDLTAAMLASTAGGSSCLAAEAGCVGNYNGIILTDAGLNPAFTPTEWDMLHNYQKNFGVRQAVLSGWPGTYWDPESPFGVYLDYGLVFSSSGTGYEGKWTVTKPKEMFEYVNLANPFPITDFAFAANPRNDTATLRDGSMPKVEPLLTTQNGEALLSIVRYMVPSQTTPVREVMISTISNATFLIHSKVLAYEFINWVTQGVFVGARFVHMATHLDDLFLANNLWNPDINNNYPADPNVPGTTTYRLNSADIANAVSKQAAFRAAHPVAGAYKLDLAFNGSGAVVDPKAAILALNLTDELVAAVMANKANFRFINHTFTHLDMDKAPVPANAPCDYPTFTTLAAIKAEITKNRTVWGLLALPEKSDNNRVLVSGNHSGLKDRKCTDEIAKHPE
;
A
#
# COMPACT_ATOMS: atom_id res chain seq x y z
N MET A 1 50.62 69.63 -38.25
CA MET A 1 51.80 69.58 -39.14
C MET A 1 53.05 69.94 -38.35
N LYS A 2 54.10 69.13 -38.49
CA LYS A 2 55.51 69.32 -38.06
C LYS A 2 55.87 69.14 -36.57
N ASN A 3 56.42 67.94 -36.31
CA ASN A 3 57.69 67.62 -35.64
C ASN A 3 58.21 68.57 -34.54
N LYS A 4 58.58 67.99 -33.40
CA LYS A 4 60.00 67.83 -33.01
C LYS A 4 60.19 66.96 -31.76
N ASN A 5 61.21 66.11 -31.86
CA ASN A 5 61.83 65.33 -30.79
C ASN A 5 62.31 66.22 -29.63
N ALA A 6 62.21 65.69 -28.41
CA ALA A 6 63.10 66.04 -27.31
C ALA A 6 63.62 64.75 -26.65
N GLN A 7 64.93 64.56 -26.76
CA GLN A 7 65.71 63.63 -25.95
C GLN A 7 65.81 64.14 -24.50
N PHE A 8 66.26 63.22 -23.62
CA PHE A 8 66.91 63.33 -22.30
C PHE A 8 66.08 62.68 -21.17
N LYS A 9 66.60 61.88 -20.25
CA LYS A 9 67.81 61.04 -20.09
C LYS A 9 67.57 60.25 -18.77
N PHE A 10 67.93 58.96 -18.74
CA PHE A 10 68.42 58.19 -17.58
C PHE A 10 67.65 58.19 -16.24
N SER A 11 67.12 57.02 -15.84
CA SER A 11 67.64 56.17 -14.74
C SER A 11 66.65 55.02 -14.53
N LEU A 12 66.97 53.79 -14.94
CA LEU A 12 67.55 52.70 -14.13
C LEU A 12 66.47 51.72 -13.67
N LEU A 13 66.76 50.45 -13.98
CA LEU A 13 65.99 49.23 -13.77
C LEU A 13 65.32 49.11 -12.39
N CYS A 14 64.06 48.65 -12.40
CA CYS A 14 63.63 47.55 -11.53
C CYS A 14 62.44 46.83 -12.20
N SER A 15 62.75 45.68 -12.80
CA SER A 15 61.81 44.69 -13.30
C SER A 15 61.03 44.07 -12.14
N VAL A 16 59.71 44.32 -12.09
CA VAL A 16 58.77 43.52 -11.30
C VAL A 16 57.91 42.74 -12.30
N LEU A 17 58.28 41.48 -12.54
CA LEU A 17 57.38 40.49 -13.12
C LEU A 17 56.26 40.27 -12.08
N MET A 18 55.06 40.71 -12.40
CA MET A 18 53.86 40.46 -11.59
C MET A 18 53.30 39.10 -11.97
N THR A 19 53.83 38.04 -11.33
CA THR A 19 53.27 36.68 -11.40
C THR A 19 51.92 36.67 -10.66
N TRP A 20 50.83 36.62 -11.42
CA TRP A 20 49.51 36.29 -10.91
C TRP A 20 49.47 34.80 -10.53
N LEU A 21 49.78 34.47 -9.28
CA LEU A 21 49.43 33.19 -8.69
C LEU A 21 47.91 33.20 -8.43
N VAL A 22 47.16 32.54 -9.31
CA VAL A 22 45.79 32.12 -9.01
C VAL A 22 45.91 31.02 -7.96
N PHE A 23 45.74 31.38 -6.69
CA PHE A 23 45.46 30.40 -5.65
C PHE A 23 44.06 29.84 -5.96
N ALA A 24 44.01 28.66 -6.58
CA ALA A 24 42.82 27.83 -6.55
C ALA A 24 42.57 27.46 -5.08
N VAL A 25 41.69 28.23 -4.42
CA VAL A 25 41.15 27.83 -3.13
C VAL A 25 40.26 26.63 -3.42
N THR A 26 40.84 25.42 -3.33
CA THR A 26 40.06 24.20 -3.25
C THR A 26 39.32 24.24 -1.92
N THR A 27 38.04 24.59 -1.95
CA THR A 27 37.15 24.38 -0.81
C THR A 27 37.24 22.89 -0.44
N PRO A 28 37.49 22.53 0.84
CA PRO A 28 37.43 21.13 1.23
C PRO A 28 36.04 20.61 0.90
N ALA A 29 35.98 19.60 0.04
CA ALA A 29 34.74 18.93 -0.27
C ALA A 29 34.40 18.07 0.95
N PHE A 30 33.27 18.35 1.59
CA PHE A 30 32.79 17.59 2.74
C PHE A 30 31.98 16.38 2.26
N ALA A 31 31.89 15.35 3.10
CA ALA A 31 30.94 14.26 2.90
C ALA A 31 29.52 14.82 2.75
N ASP A 32 28.84 14.46 1.66
CA ASP A 32 27.50 14.97 1.36
C ASP A 32 26.44 14.38 2.30
N ASN A 33 26.76 13.26 2.99
CA ASN A 33 25.86 12.54 3.90
C ASN A 33 24.44 12.35 3.32
N ALA A 34 24.38 12.04 2.03
CA ALA A 34 23.13 11.94 1.28
C ALA A 34 22.77 10.48 1.01
N VAL A 35 21.47 10.19 1.07
CA VAL A 35 20.88 8.92 0.62
C VAL A 35 19.79 9.18 -0.41
N LYS A 36 19.68 8.31 -1.41
CA LYS A 36 18.56 8.32 -2.35
C LYS A 36 17.31 7.78 -1.63
N LEU A 37 16.16 8.39 -1.88
CA LEU A 37 14.85 7.93 -1.36
C LEU A 37 14.35 6.71 -2.15
N LYS A 38 14.99 5.57 -1.92
CA LYS A 38 14.74 4.28 -2.55
C LYS A 38 15.05 3.15 -1.58
N ILE A 39 14.26 2.07 -1.62
CA ILE A 39 14.49 0.88 -0.79
C ILE A 39 15.33 -0.16 -1.54
N LEU A 40 16.24 -0.83 -0.85
CA LEU A 40 16.82 -2.08 -1.33
C LEU A 40 16.02 -3.26 -0.77
N LEU A 41 15.41 -4.05 -1.64
CA LEU A 41 14.72 -5.29 -1.29
C LEU A 41 15.63 -6.49 -1.56
N LEU A 42 16.09 -7.14 -0.49
CA LEU A 42 16.89 -8.36 -0.54
C LEU A 42 15.95 -9.57 -0.48
N THR A 43 15.95 -10.37 -1.55
CA THR A 43 15.08 -11.55 -1.70
C THR A 43 15.88 -12.84 -1.76
N THR A 44 15.21 -13.97 -1.53
CA THR A 44 15.74 -15.32 -1.63
C THR A 44 15.26 -16.05 -2.88
N GLY A 45 14.68 -15.33 -3.83
CA GLY A 45 14.11 -15.88 -5.07
C GLY A 45 13.26 -14.88 -5.82
N GLU A 46 12.67 -15.35 -6.92
CA GLU A 46 11.65 -14.60 -7.66
C GLU A 46 10.32 -14.56 -6.90
N VAL A 47 9.38 -13.71 -7.34
CA VAL A 47 8.06 -13.52 -6.69
C VAL A 47 7.32 -14.85 -6.48
N THR A 48 7.46 -15.82 -7.38
CA THR A 48 6.81 -17.13 -7.29
C THR A 48 7.49 -18.11 -6.32
N GLU A 49 8.70 -17.79 -5.88
CA GLU A 49 9.57 -18.65 -5.05
C GLU A 49 9.77 -18.08 -3.64
N ASP A 50 9.64 -16.76 -3.49
CA ASP A 50 9.83 -16.02 -2.25
C ASP A 50 8.50 -15.40 -1.78
N ALA A 51 7.93 -15.99 -0.73
CA ALA A 51 6.68 -15.53 -0.14
C ALA A 51 6.77 -14.12 0.46
N GLY A 52 7.93 -13.73 1.00
CA GLY A 52 8.16 -12.39 1.51
C GLY A 52 8.22 -11.35 0.38
N TYR A 53 8.80 -11.71 -0.77
CA TYR A 53 8.78 -10.85 -1.95
C TYR A 53 7.35 -10.71 -2.50
N ALA A 54 6.63 -11.82 -2.67
CA ALA A 54 5.23 -11.81 -3.08
C ALA A 54 4.33 -10.99 -2.14
N TYR A 55 4.65 -10.96 -0.85
CA TYR A 55 3.95 -10.19 0.17
C TYR A 55 4.21 -8.68 0.06
N ILE A 56 5.46 -8.23 0.03
CA ILE A 56 5.78 -6.80 0.15
C ILE A 56 5.69 -6.05 -1.19
N LYS A 57 5.96 -6.73 -2.32
CA LYS A 57 5.95 -6.14 -3.65
C LYS A 57 4.66 -5.33 -3.96
N PRO A 58 3.45 -5.91 -3.84
CA PRO A 58 2.24 -5.17 -4.16
C PRO A 58 2.04 -3.93 -3.28
N VAL A 59 2.54 -3.95 -2.03
CA VAL A 59 2.43 -2.81 -1.11
C VAL A 59 3.35 -1.67 -1.54
N LEU A 60 4.61 -1.98 -1.92
CA LEU A 60 5.54 -1.00 -2.47
C LEU A 60 5.01 -0.39 -3.77
N ASP A 61 4.48 -1.23 -4.67
CA ASP A 61 3.90 -0.80 -5.94
C ASP A 61 2.68 0.10 -5.75
N GLU A 62 1.74 -0.28 -4.87
CA GLU A 62 0.52 0.48 -4.58
C GLU A 62 0.83 1.83 -3.93
N MET A 63 1.82 1.86 -3.03
CA MET A 63 2.27 3.10 -2.39
C MET A 63 3.14 3.97 -3.32
N GLY A 64 3.61 3.42 -4.44
CA GLY A 64 4.54 4.09 -5.35
C GLY A 64 5.93 4.33 -4.76
N VAL A 65 6.37 3.49 -3.81
CA VAL A 65 7.68 3.60 -3.17
C VAL A 65 8.75 3.04 -4.09
N PRO A 66 9.76 3.82 -4.52
CA PRO A 66 10.84 3.31 -5.35
C PRO A 66 11.64 2.24 -4.62
N TYR A 67 11.92 1.12 -5.29
CA TYR A 67 12.78 0.07 -4.76
C TYR A 67 13.59 -0.60 -5.87
N ASP A 68 14.79 -1.09 -5.52
CA ASP A 68 15.51 -2.09 -6.33
C ASP A 68 15.39 -3.46 -5.66
N VAL A 69 15.52 -4.52 -6.46
CA VAL A 69 15.52 -5.90 -5.98
C VAL A 69 16.89 -6.51 -6.21
N LEU A 70 17.43 -7.16 -5.18
CA LEU A 70 18.58 -8.05 -5.30
C LEU A 70 18.14 -9.42 -4.81
N ASN A 71 18.11 -10.37 -5.75
CA ASN A 71 17.84 -11.78 -5.46
C ASN A 71 19.16 -12.46 -5.09
N SER A 72 19.32 -12.81 -3.81
CA SER A 72 20.59 -13.33 -3.29
C SER A 72 21.01 -14.65 -3.91
N LYS A 73 20.10 -15.39 -4.54
CA LYS A 73 20.43 -16.64 -5.25
C LYS A 73 21.14 -16.42 -6.58
N THR A 74 20.98 -15.25 -7.19
CA THR A 74 21.43 -14.98 -8.56
C THR A 74 22.40 -13.81 -8.66
N GLN A 75 22.52 -13.01 -7.60
CA GLN A 75 23.34 -11.81 -7.60
C GLN A 75 23.95 -11.55 -6.22
N ASP A 76 25.27 -11.38 -6.20
CA ASP A 76 26.00 -10.94 -5.01
C ASP A 76 25.81 -9.43 -4.78
N LEU A 77 25.71 -9.03 -3.52
CA LEU A 77 25.75 -7.64 -3.12
C LEU A 77 27.14 -7.05 -3.34
N THR A 78 27.20 -5.86 -3.92
CA THR A 78 28.47 -5.14 -4.14
C THR A 78 28.47 -3.79 -3.44
N ALA A 79 29.66 -3.30 -3.04
CA ALA A 79 29.80 -1.99 -2.42
C ALA A 79 29.24 -0.85 -3.29
N ALA A 80 29.41 -0.92 -4.62
CA ALA A 80 28.92 0.09 -5.57
C ALA A 80 27.39 0.11 -5.68
N MET A 81 26.71 -1.01 -5.42
CA MET A 81 25.24 -1.01 -5.31
C MET A 81 24.79 -0.19 -4.11
N LEU A 82 25.47 -0.32 -2.97
CA LEU A 82 25.08 0.36 -1.72
C LEU A 82 25.43 1.85 -1.71
N ALA A 83 26.63 2.22 -2.14
CA ALA A 83 27.07 3.61 -2.20
C ALA A 83 27.98 3.85 -3.39
N SER A 84 27.73 4.92 -4.14
CA SER A 84 28.53 5.24 -5.31
C SER A 84 28.67 6.75 -5.55
N THR A 85 29.76 7.10 -6.25
CA THR A 85 29.96 8.45 -6.78
C THR A 85 29.05 8.68 -7.99
N ALA A 86 28.96 9.92 -8.48
CA ALA A 86 28.25 10.23 -9.72
C ALA A 86 28.72 9.41 -10.94
N GLY A 87 29.98 8.94 -10.94
CA GLY A 87 30.55 8.07 -11.97
C GLY A 87 30.22 6.57 -11.80
N GLY A 88 29.48 6.18 -10.76
CA GLY A 88 29.04 4.81 -10.51
C GLY A 88 30.07 3.92 -9.78
N SER A 89 31.26 4.43 -9.45
CA SER A 89 32.24 3.70 -8.65
C SER A 89 31.85 3.65 -7.18
N SER A 90 32.15 2.55 -6.48
CA SER A 90 31.96 2.45 -5.03
C SER A 90 32.72 3.55 -4.28
N CYS A 91 32.15 4.02 -3.19
CA CYS A 91 32.76 5.06 -2.35
C CYS A 91 32.45 4.83 -0.88
N LEU A 92 33.18 5.54 -0.02
CA LEU A 92 32.94 5.59 1.42
C LEU A 92 32.14 6.84 1.79
N ALA A 93 31.27 6.76 2.80
CA ALA A 93 30.43 7.89 3.21
C ALA A 93 31.22 9.16 3.54
N ALA A 94 32.46 9.02 4.02
CA ALA A 94 33.35 10.14 4.33
C ALA A 94 33.92 10.86 3.08
N GLU A 95 33.79 10.26 1.89
CA GLU A 95 34.29 10.80 0.64
C GLU A 95 33.29 11.79 0.04
N ALA A 96 33.78 12.93 -0.44
CA ALA A 96 32.95 13.93 -1.08
C ALA A 96 32.32 13.39 -2.38
N GLY A 97 31.05 13.74 -2.63
CA GLY A 97 30.30 13.23 -3.78
C GLY A 97 29.84 11.77 -3.63
N CYS A 98 30.09 11.13 -2.49
CA CYS A 98 29.56 9.80 -2.20
C CYS A 98 28.10 9.89 -1.78
N VAL A 99 27.25 9.09 -2.42
CA VAL A 99 25.81 9.02 -2.11
C VAL A 99 25.42 7.59 -1.81
N GLY A 100 24.71 7.39 -0.71
CA GLY A 100 24.07 6.12 -0.42
C GLY A 100 22.90 5.89 -1.37
N ASN A 101 22.83 4.73 -2.00
CA ASN A 101 21.83 4.46 -3.03
C ASN A 101 20.45 4.09 -2.49
N TYR A 102 20.33 3.88 -1.18
CA TYR A 102 19.09 3.47 -0.51
C TYR A 102 18.91 4.16 0.84
N ASN A 103 17.69 4.53 1.19
CA ASN A 103 17.37 5.08 2.51
C ASN A 103 16.71 4.06 3.45
N GLY A 104 16.42 2.85 2.94
CA GLY A 104 15.88 1.75 3.72
C GLY A 104 16.22 0.40 3.08
N ILE A 105 16.29 -0.64 3.91
CA ILE A 105 16.56 -2.02 3.48
C ILE A 105 15.44 -2.92 3.97
N ILE A 106 14.93 -3.80 3.12
CA ILE A 106 13.95 -4.83 3.50
C ILE A 106 14.49 -6.20 3.12
N LEU A 107 14.43 -7.16 4.05
CA LEU A 107 14.77 -8.56 3.82
C LEU A 107 13.50 -9.39 3.86
N THR A 108 13.32 -10.24 2.86
CA THR A 108 12.17 -11.16 2.81
C THR A 108 12.31 -12.32 3.81
N ASP A 109 13.55 -12.72 4.10
CA ASP A 109 13.91 -13.75 5.09
C ASP A 109 15.03 -13.26 6.01
N ALA A 110 14.93 -13.58 7.31
CA ALA A 110 15.88 -13.15 8.33
C ALA A 110 17.33 -13.61 8.09
N GLY A 111 17.53 -14.77 7.47
CA GLY A 111 18.87 -15.30 7.21
C GLY A 111 19.36 -15.09 5.79
N LEU A 112 18.47 -14.76 4.84
CA LEU A 112 18.73 -14.77 3.39
C LEU A 112 19.41 -16.07 2.94
N ASN A 113 19.09 -17.17 3.62
CA ASN A 113 19.77 -18.45 3.45
C ASN A 113 19.32 -19.17 2.17
N PRO A 114 20.21 -19.93 1.51
CA PRO A 114 21.62 -20.18 1.87
C PRO A 114 22.62 -19.24 1.16
N ALA A 115 22.15 -18.27 0.37
CA ALA A 115 22.97 -17.66 -0.68
C ALA A 115 23.69 -16.37 -0.26
N PHE A 116 23.26 -15.69 0.80
CA PHE A 116 23.88 -14.43 1.22
C PHE A 116 25.05 -14.67 2.17
N THR A 117 26.26 -14.33 1.73
CA THR A 117 27.51 -14.68 2.41
C THR A 117 27.82 -13.80 3.61
N PRO A 118 28.68 -14.25 4.56
CA PRO A 118 29.15 -13.39 5.66
C PRO A 118 29.78 -12.07 5.19
N THR A 119 30.52 -12.06 4.08
CA THR A 119 31.14 -10.85 3.54
C THR A 119 30.09 -9.84 3.05
N GLU A 120 29.01 -10.31 2.44
CA GLU A 120 27.89 -9.46 2.04
C GLU A 120 27.15 -8.88 3.25
N TRP A 121 26.97 -9.66 4.32
CA TRP A 121 26.47 -9.15 5.60
C TRP A 121 27.35 -8.03 6.16
N ASP A 122 28.68 -8.17 6.13
CA ASP A 122 29.58 -7.10 6.57
C ASP A 122 29.43 -5.84 5.72
N MET A 123 29.32 -5.99 4.38
CA MET A 123 29.08 -4.85 3.48
C MET A 123 27.77 -4.14 3.81
N LEU A 124 26.68 -4.90 4.00
CA LEU A 124 25.36 -4.37 4.35
C LEU A 124 25.40 -3.64 5.71
N HIS A 125 25.97 -4.28 6.73
CA HIS A 125 26.08 -3.69 8.07
C HIS A 125 26.93 -2.42 8.08
N ASN A 126 28.04 -2.40 7.34
CA ASN A 126 28.87 -1.21 7.20
C ASN A 126 28.13 -0.08 6.50
N TYR A 127 27.35 -0.39 5.46
CA TYR A 127 26.50 0.60 4.81
C TYR A 127 25.47 1.20 5.76
N GLN A 128 24.76 0.37 6.53
CA GLN A 128 23.80 0.83 7.54
C GLN A 128 24.44 1.75 8.58
N LYS A 129 25.63 1.39 9.10
CA LYS A 129 26.37 2.19 10.08
C LYS A 129 26.82 3.53 9.49
N ASN A 130 27.33 3.52 8.26
CA ASN A 130 27.92 4.70 7.63
C ASN A 130 26.89 5.72 7.16
N PHE A 131 25.70 5.28 6.74
CA PHE A 131 24.64 6.13 6.19
C PHE A 131 23.41 6.25 7.09
N GLY A 132 23.40 5.61 8.27
CA GLY A 132 22.26 5.63 9.19
C GLY A 132 21.01 4.95 8.64
N VAL A 133 21.19 3.91 7.80
CA VAL A 133 20.09 3.22 7.11
C VAL A 133 19.52 2.10 7.99
N ARG A 134 18.20 2.08 8.12
CA ARG A 134 17.44 1.06 8.87
C ARG A 134 17.11 -0.16 8.01
N GLN A 135 16.95 -1.31 8.65
CA GLN A 135 16.61 -2.58 8.00
C GLN A 135 15.37 -3.24 8.62
N ALA A 136 14.40 -3.62 7.79
CA ALA A 136 13.29 -4.47 8.23
C ALA A 136 13.48 -5.91 7.73
N VAL A 137 13.05 -6.86 8.55
CA VAL A 137 12.98 -8.29 8.22
C VAL A 137 11.51 -8.69 8.30
N LEU A 138 10.96 -9.11 7.16
CA LEU A 138 9.52 -9.38 7.04
C LEU A 138 9.11 -10.67 7.78
N SER A 139 9.98 -11.67 7.78
CA SER A 139 9.79 -12.95 8.46
C SER A 139 11.14 -13.65 8.63
N GLY A 140 11.20 -14.64 9.52
CA GLY A 140 12.27 -15.62 9.53
C GLY A 140 12.66 -16.10 10.92
N TRP A 141 13.72 -16.91 10.94
CA TRP A 141 14.26 -17.49 12.16
C TRP A 141 15.02 -16.44 12.99
N PRO A 142 14.75 -16.30 14.30
CA PRO A 142 15.47 -15.38 15.19
C PRO A 142 16.85 -15.94 15.59
N GLY A 143 17.70 -16.19 14.58
CA GLY A 143 18.96 -16.90 14.73
C GLY A 143 20.17 -16.03 15.05
N THR A 144 21.24 -16.72 15.44
CA THR A 144 22.61 -16.20 15.56
C THR A 144 23.49 -17.03 14.63
N TYR A 145 24.26 -16.36 13.79
CA TYR A 145 25.07 -16.98 12.74
C TYR A 145 26.55 -16.65 12.92
N TRP A 146 27.37 -17.68 12.80
CA TRP A 146 28.82 -17.64 13.03
C TRP A 146 29.59 -17.98 11.76
N ASP A 147 30.68 -17.27 11.53
CA ASP A 147 31.62 -17.51 10.45
C ASP A 147 32.96 -18.00 11.02
N PRO A 148 33.42 -19.21 10.66
CA PRO A 148 34.73 -19.71 11.06
C PRO A 148 35.90 -19.05 10.32
N GLU A 149 35.65 -18.41 9.17
CA GLU A 149 36.68 -17.76 8.37
C GLU A 149 36.98 -16.33 8.83
N SER A 150 38.16 -15.82 8.52
CA SER A 150 38.54 -14.45 8.86
C SER A 150 37.73 -13.41 8.06
N PRO A 151 37.12 -12.38 8.68
CA PRO A 151 37.13 -12.09 10.12
C PRO A 151 36.19 -13.02 10.90
N PHE A 152 36.78 -13.84 11.77
CA PHE A 152 36.07 -14.87 12.53
C PHE A 152 35.07 -14.21 13.48
N GLY A 153 33.90 -14.83 13.67
CA GLY A 153 32.94 -14.28 14.63
C GLY A 153 31.48 -14.49 14.30
N VAL A 154 30.62 -13.96 15.18
CA VAL A 154 29.19 -13.81 14.92
C VAL A 154 29.00 -12.67 13.92
N TYR A 155 28.52 -12.97 12.71
CA TYR A 155 28.30 -11.96 11.68
C TYR A 155 26.85 -11.44 11.64
N LEU A 156 25.88 -12.24 12.11
CA LEU A 156 24.48 -11.86 12.21
C LEU A 156 23.89 -12.39 13.50
N ASP A 157 23.21 -11.52 14.25
CA ASP A 157 22.57 -11.89 15.51
C ASP A 157 21.43 -10.95 15.86
N TYR A 158 20.22 -11.49 15.95
CA TYR A 158 19.03 -10.71 16.31
C TYR A 158 18.84 -10.55 17.82
N GLY A 159 19.74 -11.08 18.66
CA GLY A 159 19.68 -10.94 20.12
C GLY A 159 18.47 -11.64 20.77
N LEU A 160 17.88 -12.57 20.04
CA LEU A 160 16.69 -13.34 20.41
C LEU A 160 17.08 -14.80 20.67
N VAL A 161 16.28 -15.48 21.49
CA VAL A 161 16.37 -16.93 21.72
C VAL A 161 15.02 -17.56 21.44
N PHE A 162 15.00 -18.61 20.62
CA PHE A 162 13.77 -19.34 20.32
C PHE A 162 13.09 -19.85 21.61
N SER A 163 11.77 -19.72 21.66
CA SER A 163 10.93 -20.22 22.76
C SER A 163 9.94 -21.26 22.27
N SER A 164 9.08 -20.89 21.31
CA SER A 164 8.05 -21.76 20.75
C SER A 164 7.75 -21.41 19.29
N SER A 165 6.98 -22.26 18.62
CA SER A 165 6.41 -21.96 17.31
C SER A 165 5.00 -22.53 17.20
N GLY A 166 4.18 -21.93 16.35
CA GLY A 166 2.79 -22.35 16.18
C GLY A 166 1.97 -21.34 15.40
N THR A 167 0.68 -21.57 15.35
CA THR A 167 -0.33 -20.69 14.74
C THR A 167 -1.29 -20.17 15.81
N GLY A 168 -2.03 -19.09 15.52
CA GLY A 168 -3.10 -18.61 16.39
C GLY A 168 -2.62 -17.87 17.64
N TYR A 169 -1.48 -17.19 17.57
CA TYR A 169 -1.07 -16.31 18.67
C TYR A 169 -1.98 -15.08 18.75
N GLU A 170 -2.37 -14.72 19.96
CA GLU A 170 -3.07 -13.46 20.24
C GLU A 170 -2.04 -12.41 20.66
N GLY A 171 -1.59 -11.62 19.67
CA GLY A 171 -0.55 -10.62 19.85
C GLY A 171 -0.98 -9.48 20.78
N LYS A 172 -0.09 -9.08 21.68
CA LYS A 172 -0.25 -7.93 22.58
C LYS A 172 0.79 -6.87 22.24
N TRP A 173 0.34 -5.65 21.98
CA TRP A 173 1.23 -4.54 21.66
C TRP A 173 2.00 -4.06 22.89
N THR A 174 3.30 -3.83 22.71
CA THR A 174 4.23 -3.32 23.74
C THR A 174 4.97 -2.06 23.26
N VAL A 175 4.48 -1.44 22.19
CA VAL A 175 5.06 -0.24 21.56
C VAL A 175 5.12 0.92 22.54
N THR A 176 6.34 1.42 22.80
CA THR A 176 6.59 2.55 23.71
C THR A 176 6.46 3.93 23.05
N LYS A 177 6.56 3.98 21.71
CA LYS A 177 6.54 5.21 20.91
C LYS A 177 5.51 5.16 19.76
N PRO A 178 4.20 5.18 20.08
CA PRO A 178 3.14 4.95 19.11
C PRO A 178 2.97 6.05 18.04
N LYS A 179 3.63 7.20 18.21
CA LYS A 179 3.69 8.26 17.18
C LYS A 179 4.83 8.08 16.17
N GLU A 180 5.83 7.26 16.51
CA GLU A 180 6.93 6.95 15.61
C GLU A 180 6.66 5.63 14.86
N MET A 181 5.90 4.72 15.45
CA MET A 181 5.62 3.39 14.92
C MET A 181 4.18 2.98 15.22
N PHE A 182 3.53 2.32 14.26
CA PHE A 182 2.17 1.77 14.39
C PHE A 182 1.10 2.81 14.74
N GLU A 183 1.25 4.07 14.30
CA GLU A 183 0.31 5.17 14.60
C GLU A 183 -1.14 4.91 14.13
N TYR A 184 -1.31 3.97 13.20
CA TYR A 184 -2.57 3.61 12.57
C TYR A 184 -3.25 2.39 13.23
N VAL A 185 -2.63 1.80 14.26
CA VAL A 185 -3.15 0.61 14.95
C VAL A 185 -3.76 1.00 16.29
N ASN A 186 -4.90 0.39 16.63
CA ASN A 186 -5.43 0.46 17.99
C ASN A 186 -4.68 -0.53 18.89
N LEU A 187 -3.66 -0.03 19.58
CA LEU A 187 -2.77 -0.83 20.43
C LEU A 187 -3.46 -1.43 21.67
N ALA A 188 -4.67 -0.99 22.01
CA ALA A 188 -5.43 -1.53 23.15
C ALA A 188 -6.06 -2.90 22.88
N ASN A 189 -6.23 -3.26 21.61
CA ASN A 189 -6.86 -4.52 21.22
C ASN A 189 -5.80 -5.60 20.92
N PRO A 190 -6.10 -6.89 21.17
CA PRO A 190 -5.30 -7.99 20.68
C PRO A 190 -5.14 -7.93 19.15
N PHE A 191 -4.03 -8.45 18.67
CA PHE A 191 -3.70 -8.56 17.26
C PHE A 191 -3.53 -10.04 16.88
N PRO A 192 -4.60 -10.68 16.35
CA PRO A 192 -4.56 -12.10 16.03
C PRO A 192 -3.56 -12.40 14.91
N ILE A 193 -2.66 -13.34 15.16
CA ILE A 193 -1.74 -13.90 14.18
C ILE A 193 -2.31 -15.24 13.72
N THR A 194 -2.91 -15.25 12.53
CA THR A 194 -3.71 -16.39 12.04
C THR A 194 -2.90 -17.42 11.25
N ASP A 195 -1.58 -17.27 11.19
CA ASP A 195 -0.66 -18.18 10.52
C ASP A 195 0.57 -18.44 11.40
N PHE A 196 1.54 -19.19 10.89
CA PHE A 196 2.71 -19.66 11.60
C PHE A 196 3.62 -18.51 12.05
N ALA A 197 4.15 -18.60 13.27
CA ALA A 197 5.19 -17.71 13.76
C ALA A 197 6.14 -18.44 14.70
N PHE A 198 7.37 -17.94 14.77
CA PHE A 198 8.31 -18.27 15.86
C PHE A 198 8.16 -17.23 16.96
N ALA A 199 7.99 -17.68 18.19
CA ALA A 199 8.04 -16.83 19.38
C ALA A 199 9.41 -16.95 20.03
N ALA A 200 9.98 -15.82 20.46
CA ALA A 200 11.33 -15.76 20.99
C ALA A 200 11.45 -14.80 22.18
N ASN A 201 12.40 -15.05 23.07
CA ASN A 201 12.70 -14.18 24.20
C ASN A 201 13.94 -13.32 23.91
N PRO A 202 13.93 -12.02 24.22
CA PRO A 202 15.14 -11.20 24.25
C PRO A 202 16.23 -11.83 25.12
N ARG A 203 17.45 -11.99 24.59
CA ARG A 203 18.60 -12.43 25.40
C ARG A 203 19.09 -11.32 26.32
N ASN A 204 19.22 -10.10 25.77
CA ASN A 204 19.76 -8.92 26.46
C ASN A 204 21.05 -9.23 27.25
N ASP A 205 21.91 -10.05 26.66
CA ASP A 205 23.18 -10.48 27.21
C ASP A 205 24.33 -9.55 26.78
N THR A 206 25.58 -9.95 27.05
CA THR A 206 26.78 -9.22 26.64
C THR A 206 27.45 -9.81 25.40
N ALA A 207 26.75 -10.64 24.62
CA ALA A 207 27.32 -11.22 23.41
C ALA A 207 27.54 -10.13 22.34
N THR A 208 28.69 -10.19 21.68
CA THR A 208 29.11 -9.21 20.67
C THR A 208 29.20 -9.85 19.30
N LEU A 209 28.76 -9.12 18.28
CA LEU A 209 29.07 -9.43 16.88
C LEU A 209 30.55 -9.15 16.61
N ARG A 210 31.06 -9.66 15.48
CA ARG A 210 32.45 -9.46 15.04
C ARG A 210 32.81 -7.99 14.79
N ASP A 211 31.82 -7.13 14.60
CA ASP A 211 32.01 -5.68 14.50
C ASP A 211 32.02 -4.95 15.86
N GLY A 212 31.98 -5.70 16.97
CA GLY A 212 32.03 -5.20 18.34
C GLY A 212 30.69 -4.68 18.86
N SER A 213 29.62 -4.71 18.05
CA SER A 213 28.29 -4.29 18.49
C SER A 213 27.55 -5.38 19.26
N MET A 214 26.64 -4.97 20.15
CA MET A 214 25.79 -5.84 20.96
C MET A 214 24.31 -5.58 20.67
N PRO A 215 23.49 -6.61 20.38
CA PRO A 215 22.07 -6.43 20.13
C PRO A 215 21.30 -6.17 21.43
N LYS A 216 20.52 -5.09 21.47
CA LYS A 216 19.51 -4.83 22.51
C LYS A 216 18.11 -4.92 21.90
N VAL A 217 17.27 -5.78 22.45
CA VAL A 217 15.96 -6.09 21.85
C VAL A 217 14.84 -5.42 22.62
N GLU A 218 14.00 -4.67 21.91
CA GLU A 218 12.74 -4.11 22.37
C GLU A 218 11.58 -4.83 21.66
N PRO A 219 10.84 -5.72 22.34
CA PRO A 219 9.62 -6.29 21.78
C PRO A 219 8.59 -5.19 21.48
N LEU A 220 7.93 -5.29 20.33
CA LEU A 220 6.81 -4.44 19.92
C LEU A 220 5.47 -5.18 19.94
N LEU A 221 5.52 -6.49 19.70
CA LEU A 221 4.38 -7.39 19.75
C LEU A 221 4.80 -8.68 20.44
N THR A 222 4.06 -9.08 21.47
CA THR A 222 4.32 -10.31 22.22
C THR A 222 3.16 -11.29 22.14
N THR A 223 3.42 -12.57 22.32
CA THR A 223 2.39 -13.60 22.56
C THR A 223 1.62 -13.29 23.85
N GLN A 224 0.55 -14.02 24.07
CA GLN A 224 -0.19 -14.02 25.32
C GLN A 224 0.68 -14.38 26.54
N ASN A 225 1.80 -15.09 26.34
CA ASN A 225 2.74 -15.53 27.36
C ASN A 225 3.96 -14.60 27.51
N GLY A 226 4.07 -13.54 26.71
CA GLY A 226 5.14 -12.53 26.81
C GLY A 226 6.36 -12.75 25.91
N GLU A 227 6.34 -13.76 25.05
CA GLU A 227 7.41 -14.01 24.06
C GLU A 227 7.26 -13.04 22.88
N ALA A 228 8.35 -12.54 22.32
CA ALA A 228 8.32 -11.60 21.21
C ALA A 228 7.99 -12.28 19.86
N LEU A 229 7.19 -11.60 19.04
CA LEU A 229 6.85 -11.93 17.66
C LEU A 229 7.33 -10.85 16.65
N LEU A 230 7.42 -9.61 17.12
CA LEU A 230 7.97 -8.47 16.40
C LEU A 230 8.81 -7.65 17.37
N SER A 231 10.01 -7.26 16.97
CA SER A 231 10.94 -6.50 17.83
C SER A 231 11.74 -5.45 17.06
N ILE A 232 12.20 -4.42 17.76
CA ILE A 232 13.34 -3.61 17.33
C ILE A 232 14.61 -4.15 17.97
N VAL A 233 15.64 -4.37 17.16
CA VAL A 233 17.00 -4.70 17.60
C VAL A 233 17.88 -3.47 17.38
N ARG A 234 18.43 -2.95 18.47
CA ARG A 234 19.38 -1.83 18.46
C ARG A 234 20.78 -2.35 18.74
N TYR A 235 21.68 -2.19 17.78
CA TYR A 235 23.06 -2.63 17.90
C TYR A 235 23.87 -1.50 18.56
N MET A 236 24.35 -1.76 19.76
CA MET A 236 25.06 -0.79 20.61
C MET A 236 26.54 -1.12 20.66
N VAL A 237 27.40 -0.11 20.59
CA VAL A 237 28.80 -0.22 20.99
C VAL A 237 28.97 0.44 22.36
N PRO A 238 29.70 -0.15 23.33
CA PRO A 238 29.79 0.38 24.69
C PRO A 238 30.25 1.83 24.81
N SER A 239 31.02 2.32 23.82
CA SER A 239 31.52 3.69 23.76
C SER A 239 30.49 4.71 23.26
N GLN A 240 29.30 4.29 22.82
CA GLN A 240 28.28 5.15 22.22
C GLN A 240 26.94 5.06 22.96
N THR A 241 26.22 6.18 23.02
CA THR A 241 24.89 6.28 23.64
C THR A 241 23.76 6.06 22.64
N THR A 242 24.04 6.11 21.34
CA THR A 242 23.11 5.87 20.24
C THR A 242 23.43 4.53 19.56
N PRO A 243 22.43 3.84 19.01
CA PRO A 243 22.69 2.64 18.23
C PRO A 243 23.49 2.97 16.97
N VAL A 244 24.42 2.09 16.59
CA VAL A 244 25.13 2.19 15.31
C VAL A 244 24.31 1.59 14.17
N ARG A 245 23.34 0.75 14.49
CA ARG A 245 22.46 0.08 13.54
C ARG A 245 21.15 -0.27 14.23
N GLU A 246 20.06 -0.20 13.47
CA GLU A 246 18.74 -0.59 13.95
C GLU A 246 18.11 -1.57 12.95
N VAL A 247 17.45 -2.61 13.48
CA VAL A 247 16.67 -3.57 12.70
C VAL A 247 15.28 -3.74 13.30
N MET A 248 14.23 -3.74 12.48
CA MET A 248 12.91 -4.26 12.86
C MET A 248 12.82 -5.71 12.37
N ILE A 249 12.64 -6.66 13.28
CA ILE A 249 12.49 -8.08 12.93
C ILE A 249 11.12 -8.60 13.29
N SER A 250 10.44 -9.15 12.28
CA SER A 250 9.26 -10.01 12.42
C SER A 250 9.67 -11.46 12.31
N THR A 251 9.14 -12.30 13.20
CA THR A 251 9.25 -13.76 13.16
C THR A 251 7.92 -14.42 12.79
N ILE A 252 7.02 -13.64 12.20
CA ILE A 252 5.67 -14.02 11.77
C ILE A 252 5.67 -14.30 10.27
N SER A 253 5.09 -15.43 9.84
CA SER A 253 4.84 -15.71 8.43
C SER A 253 3.84 -14.71 7.85
N ASN A 254 4.17 -14.18 6.68
CA ASN A 254 3.38 -13.15 6.00
C ASN A 254 2.97 -13.56 4.58
N ALA A 255 1.74 -13.20 4.21
CA ALA A 255 1.18 -13.42 2.88
C ALA A 255 0.11 -12.36 2.57
N THR A 256 -0.13 -12.08 1.28
CA THR A 256 -1.03 -11.00 0.82
C THR A 256 -2.49 -11.18 1.24
N PHE A 257 -2.93 -12.41 1.51
CA PHE A 257 -4.30 -12.73 1.91
C PHE A 257 -4.53 -12.70 3.43
N LEU A 258 -3.47 -12.59 4.24
CA LEU A 258 -3.57 -12.57 5.70
C LEU A 258 -3.81 -11.14 6.21
N ILE A 259 -4.79 -10.97 7.11
CA ILE A 259 -5.13 -9.65 7.65
C ILE A 259 -4.00 -9.07 8.48
N HIS A 260 -3.33 -9.88 9.32
CA HIS A 260 -2.19 -9.40 10.11
C HIS A 260 -1.05 -8.89 9.21
N SER A 261 -0.79 -9.57 8.09
CA SER A 261 0.23 -9.15 7.13
C SER A 261 -0.08 -7.78 6.52
N LYS A 262 -1.34 -7.50 6.18
CA LYS A 262 -1.76 -6.18 5.69
C LYS A 262 -1.57 -5.07 6.73
N VAL A 263 -1.77 -5.38 8.01
CA VAL A 263 -1.54 -4.43 9.10
C VAL A 263 -0.05 -4.17 9.29
N LEU A 264 0.82 -5.18 9.21
CA LEU A 264 2.27 -5.00 9.43
C LEU A 264 3.00 -4.35 8.25
N ALA A 265 2.52 -4.53 7.01
CA ALA A 265 3.28 -4.19 5.80
C ALA A 265 3.73 -2.73 5.74
N TYR A 266 2.83 -1.80 6.06
CA TYR A 266 3.14 -0.38 6.03
C TYR A 266 4.22 0.00 7.04
N GLU A 267 4.20 -0.60 8.24
CA GLU A 267 5.19 -0.25 9.26
C GLU A 267 6.60 -0.63 8.84
N PHE A 268 6.81 -1.77 8.16
CA PHE A 268 8.14 -2.13 7.66
C PHE A 268 8.69 -1.04 6.72
N ILE A 269 7.85 -0.49 5.84
CA ILE A 269 8.24 0.57 4.90
C ILE A 269 8.44 1.90 5.63
N ASN A 270 7.47 2.32 6.45
CA ASN A 270 7.52 3.57 7.20
C ASN A 270 8.76 3.62 8.11
N TRP A 271 9.04 2.53 8.80
CA TRP A 271 10.12 2.45 9.75
C TRP A 271 11.50 2.48 9.10
N VAL A 272 11.72 1.72 8.01
CA VAL A 272 13.03 1.71 7.32
C VAL A 272 13.32 3.04 6.63
N THR A 273 12.28 3.70 6.11
CA THR A 273 12.39 5.02 5.47
C THR A 273 12.39 6.17 6.47
N GLN A 274 12.26 5.87 7.77
CA GLN A 274 12.23 6.87 8.85
C GLN A 274 11.13 7.92 8.63
N GLY A 275 10.00 7.51 8.04
CA GLY A 275 8.88 8.38 7.70
C GLY A 275 9.08 9.25 6.45
N VAL A 276 10.20 9.12 5.73
CA VAL A 276 10.50 9.94 4.53
C VAL A 276 10.71 9.04 3.31
N PHE A 277 9.72 8.98 2.43
CA PHE A 277 9.77 8.23 1.17
C PHE A 277 9.04 8.97 0.05
N VAL A 278 9.41 8.66 -1.20
CA VAL A 278 8.62 9.06 -2.37
C VAL A 278 7.46 8.07 -2.48
N GLY A 279 6.23 8.56 -2.48
CA GLY A 279 5.03 7.72 -2.51
C GLY A 279 3.93 8.27 -1.62
N ALA A 280 2.82 7.54 -1.51
CA ALA A 280 1.73 7.88 -0.62
C ALA A 280 0.94 6.64 -0.23
N ARG A 281 0.37 6.65 0.98
CA ARG A 281 -0.57 5.63 1.45
C ARG A 281 -1.94 6.28 1.62
N PHE A 282 -2.93 5.77 0.90
CA PHE A 282 -4.31 6.19 1.04
C PHE A 282 -5.16 5.01 1.52
N VAL A 283 -6.08 5.29 2.44
CA VAL A 283 -7.11 4.33 2.85
C VAL A 283 -8.46 4.95 2.51
N HIS A 284 -9.12 4.39 1.50
CA HIS A 284 -10.44 4.81 1.07
C HIS A 284 -11.48 3.84 1.61
N MET A 285 -12.58 4.38 2.16
CA MET A 285 -13.74 3.60 2.56
C MET A 285 -14.94 4.06 1.76
N ALA A 286 -15.22 3.36 0.67
CA ALA A 286 -16.43 3.51 -0.14
C ALA A 286 -17.33 2.30 0.08
N THR A 287 -18.63 2.54 0.25
CA THR A 287 -19.61 1.48 0.48
C THR A 287 -20.77 1.73 -0.46
N HIS A 288 -20.90 0.86 -1.45
CA HIS A 288 -21.96 0.96 -2.45
C HIS A 288 -23.15 0.11 -2.00
N LEU A 289 -24.36 0.68 -2.11
CA LEU A 289 -25.62 -0.02 -1.99
C LEU A 289 -26.32 0.08 -3.34
N ASP A 290 -26.44 -1.06 -4.01
CA ASP A 290 -27.04 -1.21 -5.33
C ASP A 290 -28.58 -1.30 -5.24
N ASP A 291 -29.25 -1.14 -6.37
CA ASP A 291 -30.71 -1.30 -6.53
C ASP A 291 -31.60 -0.31 -5.79
N LEU A 292 -31.11 0.90 -5.45
CA LEU A 292 -31.98 1.92 -4.88
C LEU A 292 -33.18 2.20 -5.83
N PHE A 293 -34.38 2.12 -5.25
CA PHE A 293 -35.72 2.20 -5.86
C PHE A 293 -36.29 0.90 -6.46
N LEU A 294 -35.55 -0.21 -6.48
CA LEU A 294 -36.08 -1.51 -6.91
C LEU A 294 -36.42 -2.41 -5.72
N ALA A 295 -37.22 -3.45 -6.00
CA ALA A 295 -37.47 -4.54 -5.08
C ALA A 295 -36.58 -5.73 -5.45
N ASN A 296 -35.91 -6.31 -4.45
CA ASN A 296 -35.01 -7.44 -4.65
C ASN A 296 -35.58 -8.70 -4.01
N ASN A 297 -35.28 -9.86 -4.60
CA ASN A 297 -35.65 -11.14 -4.01
C ASN A 297 -34.90 -11.36 -2.69
N LEU A 298 -35.62 -11.87 -1.69
CA LEU A 298 -35.04 -12.24 -0.41
C LEU A 298 -34.38 -13.63 -0.50
N TRP A 299 -33.17 -13.72 0.05
CA TRP A 299 -32.42 -14.97 0.14
C TRP A 299 -32.89 -15.81 1.33
N ASN A 300 -33.09 -17.11 1.10
CA ASN A 300 -33.38 -18.09 2.15
C ASN A 300 -32.17 -19.02 2.34
N PRO A 301 -31.46 -18.92 3.49
CA PRO A 301 -30.28 -19.75 3.75
C PRO A 301 -30.61 -21.23 3.96
N ASP A 302 -31.82 -21.59 4.37
CA ASP A 302 -32.21 -22.99 4.64
C ASP A 302 -32.29 -23.83 3.34
N ILE A 303 -32.63 -23.17 2.23
CA ILE A 303 -32.75 -23.81 0.90
C ILE A 303 -31.62 -23.41 -0.06
N ASN A 304 -30.67 -22.58 0.40
CA ASN A 304 -29.59 -22.02 -0.41
C ASN A 304 -30.11 -21.42 -1.74
N ASN A 305 -31.23 -20.68 -1.67
CA ASN A 305 -31.90 -20.07 -2.83
C ASN A 305 -32.80 -18.91 -2.38
N ASN A 306 -33.33 -18.13 -3.33
CA ASN A 306 -34.37 -17.14 -3.05
C ASN A 306 -35.65 -17.82 -2.55
N TYR A 307 -36.43 -17.11 -1.72
CA TYR A 307 -37.75 -17.60 -1.33
C TYR A 307 -38.60 -17.93 -2.56
N PRO A 308 -39.20 -19.13 -2.64
CA PRO A 308 -40.08 -19.48 -3.74
C PRO A 308 -41.28 -18.54 -3.73
N ALA A 309 -41.69 -18.07 -4.91
CA ALA A 309 -42.89 -17.27 -5.03
C ALA A 309 -44.10 -18.08 -4.52
N ASP A 310 -44.72 -17.63 -3.42
CA ASP A 310 -46.02 -18.15 -3.00
C ASP A 310 -47.11 -17.31 -3.67
N PRO A 311 -47.88 -17.88 -4.63
CA PRO A 311 -48.96 -17.16 -5.28
C PRO A 311 -50.08 -16.76 -4.31
N ASN A 312 -50.14 -17.34 -3.11
CA ASN A 312 -51.16 -17.06 -2.10
C ASN A 312 -50.73 -16.01 -1.07
N VAL A 313 -49.44 -15.66 -1.00
CA VAL A 313 -48.92 -14.65 -0.06
C VAL A 313 -47.99 -13.66 -0.78
N PRO A 314 -48.55 -12.74 -1.60
CA PRO A 314 -47.76 -11.74 -2.31
C PRO A 314 -46.96 -10.85 -1.35
N GLY A 315 -45.73 -10.50 -1.74
CA GLY A 315 -44.92 -9.51 -1.01
C GLY A 315 -44.04 -10.08 0.11
N THR A 316 -43.97 -11.40 0.30
CA THR A 316 -43.06 -12.03 1.29
C THR A 316 -41.72 -12.46 0.71
N THR A 317 -41.57 -12.46 -0.61
CA THR A 317 -40.37 -12.95 -1.30
C THR A 317 -39.46 -11.84 -1.81
N THR A 318 -39.90 -10.59 -1.73
CA THR A 318 -39.12 -9.42 -2.15
C THR A 318 -39.13 -8.35 -1.09
N TYR A 319 -38.08 -7.53 -1.06
CA TYR A 319 -38.02 -6.35 -0.23
C TYR A 319 -37.57 -5.15 -1.07
N ARG A 320 -38.30 -4.06 -0.94
CA ARG A 320 -37.92 -2.74 -1.44
C ARG A 320 -37.72 -1.84 -0.24
N LEU A 321 -36.64 -1.06 -0.24
CA LEU A 321 -36.38 -0.08 0.80
C LEU A 321 -37.59 0.86 0.96
N ASN A 322 -37.81 1.35 2.18
CA ASN A 322 -38.87 2.31 2.47
C ASN A 322 -38.30 3.58 3.16
N SER A 323 -39.19 4.49 3.54
CA SER A 323 -38.82 5.75 4.18
C SER A 323 -38.09 5.56 5.52
N ALA A 324 -38.46 4.53 6.31
CA ALA A 324 -37.83 4.21 7.58
C ALA A 324 -36.39 3.69 7.41
N ASP A 325 -36.12 2.94 6.35
CA ASP A 325 -34.76 2.48 6.03
C ASP A 325 -33.82 3.66 5.75
N ILE A 326 -34.29 4.65 4.99
CA ILE A 326 -33.52 5.88 4.70
C ILE A 326 -33.25 6.66 5.99
N ALA A 327 -34.26 6.83 6.85
CA ALA A 327 -34.11 7.50 8.14
C ALA A 327 -33.11 6.78 9.06
N ASN A 328 -33.18 5.44 9.12
CA ASN A 328 -32.23 4.63 9.86
C ASN A 328 -30.81 4.75 9.28
N ALA A 329 -30.63 4.68 7.96
CA ALA A 329 -29.32 4.83 7.33
C ALA A 329 -28.68 6.20 7.60
N VAL A 330 -29.46 7.28 7.61
CA VAL A 330 -28.96 8.62 8.00
C VAL A 330 -28.50 8.62 9.45
N SER A 331 -29.33 8.11 10.37
CA SER A 331 -29.02 8.04 11.80
C SER A 331 -27.77 7.20 12.10
N LYS A 332 -27.66 6.02 11.49
CA LYS A 332 -26.52 5.11 11.68
C LYS A 332 -25.23 5.67 11.11
N GLN A 333 -25.26 6.33 9.96
CA GLN A 333 -24.07 7.02 9.44
C GLN A 333 -23.63 8.17 10.36
N ALA A 334 -24.57 8.94 10.91
CA ALA A 334 -24.23 10.00 11.87
C ALA A 334 -23.58 9.44 13.14
N ALA A 335 -24.14 8.35 13.70
CA ALA A 335 -23.56 7.66 14.85
C ALA A 335 -22.17 7.09 14.55
N PHE A 336 -21.98 6.49 13.36
CA PHE A 336 -20.69 5.96 12.93
C PHE A 336 -19.62 7.06 12.82
N ARG A 337 -19.94 8.19 12.18
CA ARG A 337 -19.01 9.34 12.09
C ARG A 337 -18.67 9.94 13.45
N ALA A 338 -19.63 9.97 14.38
CA ALA A 338 -19.40 10.43 15.74
C ALA A 338 -18.47 9.50 16.53
N ALA A 339 -18.61 8.17 16.34
CA ALA A 339 -17.74 7.17 16.97
C ALA A 339 -16.34 7.09 16.32
N HIS A 340 -16.23 7.47 15.04
CA HIS A 340 -15.00 7.37 14.26
C HIS A 340 -14.66 8.69 13.54
N PRO A 341 -14.05 9.68 14.22
CA PRO A 341 -13.77 11.00 13.65
C PRO A 341 -12.94 10.98 12.35
N VAL A 342 -12.03 10.00 12.19
CA VAL A 342 -11.25 9.79 10.95
C VAL A 342 -12.13 9.48 9.74
N ALA A 343 -13.34 8.96 9.97
CA ALA A 343 -14.34 8.71 8.95
C ALA A 343 -15.39 9.84 8.87
N GLY A 344 -15.09 11.04 9.35
CA GLY A 344 -16.03 12.17 9.41
C GLY A 344 -16.61 12.61 8.05
N ALA A 345 -15.99 12.22 6.94
CA ALA A 345 -16.49 12.46 5.59
C ALA A 345 -17.31 11.28 5.00
N TYR A 346 -17.44 10.16 5.73
CA TYR A 346 -18.09 8.95 5.23
C TYR A 346 -19.56 9.20 4.88
N LYS A 347 -19.91 8.75 3.67
CA LYS A 347 -21.28 8.64 3.15
C LYS A 347 -21.42 7.33 2.38
N LEU A 348 -22.55 6.66 2.58
CA LEU A 348 -22.99 5.55 1.76
C LEU A 348 -23.24 6.04 0.32
N ASP A 349 -22.75 5.26 -0.65
CA ASP A 349 -22.94 5.50 -2.08
C ASP A 349 -24.17 4.70 -2.53
N LEU A 350 -25.26 5.38 -2.88
CA LEU A 350 -26.49 4.76 -3.35
C LEU A 350 -26.46 4.66 -4.88
N ALA A 351 -26.18 3.46 -5.39
CA ALA A 351 -26.35 3.12 -6.79
C ALA A 351 -27.85 2.91 -7.06
N PHE A 352 -28.44 3.70 -7.96
CA PHE A 352 -29.90 3.76 -8.11
C PHE A 352 -30.41 3.49 -9.52
N ASN A 353 -31.66 3.01 -9.57
CA ASN A 353 -32.40 2.70 -10.78
C ASN A 353 -33.65 3.56 -10.87
N GLY A 354 -33.63 4.52 -11.79
CA GLY A 354 -34.65 5.54 -11.90
C GLY A 354 -36.02 5.01 -12.32
N SER A 355 -36.12 3.80 -12.86
CA SER A 355 -37.41 3.18 -13.22
C SER A 355 -38.32 3.00 -12.02
N GLY A 356 -37.73 2.73 -10.84
CA GLY A 356 -38.46 2.57 -9.59
C GLY A 356 -38.83 3.91 -8.91
N ALA A 357 -38.36 5.04 -9.44
CA ALA A 357 -38.61 6.37 -8.87
C ALA A 357 -39.63 7.21 -9.66
N VAL A 358 -40.14 6.68 -10.78
CA VAL A 358 -41.04 7.39 -11.70
C VAL A 358 -42.44 6.76 -11.70
N VAL A 359 -43.44 7.55 -12.10
CA VAL A 359 -44.84 7.09 -12.17
C VAL A 359 -45.02 6.00 -13.24
N ASP A 360 -44.41 6.18 -14.41
CA ASP A 360 -44.40 5.21 -15.50
C ASP A 360 -43.01 5.16 -16.15
N PRO A 361 -42.27 4.04 -16.01
CA PRO A 361 -40.94 3.90 -16.61
C PRO A 361 -40.96 3.78 -18.14
N LYS A 362 -42.11 3.49 -18.75
CA LYS A 362 -42.29 3.40 -20.21
C LYS A 362 -42.70 4.72 -20.85
N ALA A 363 -43.06 5.73 -20.05
CA ALA A 363 -43.47 7.03 -20.56
C ALA A 363 -42.35 7.72 -21.37
N ALA A 364 -42.75 8.44 -22.42
CA ALA A 364 -41.82 9.23 -23.24
C ALA A 364 -41.20 10.40 -22.45
N ILE A 365 -41.98 10.98 -21.53
CA ILE A 365 -41.55 12.01 -20.58
C ILE A 365 -41.68 11.43 -19.18
N LEU A 366 -40.57 11.32 -18.47
CA LEU A 366 -40.52 10.76 -17.13
C LEU A 366 -41.00 11.80 -16.11
N ALA A 367 -41.83 11.36 -15.16
CA ALA A 367 -42.27 12.14 -14.00
C ALA A 367 -42.03 11.35 -12.72
N LEU A 368 -41.51 12.01 -11.68
CA LEU A 368 -41.25 11.36 -10.39
C LEU A 368 -42.55 10.90 -9.73
N ASN A 369 -42.50 9.74 -9.09
CA ASN A 369 -43.58 9.29 -8.23
C ASN A 369 -43.43 9.92 -6.83
N LEU A 370 -43.84 11.17 -6.65
CA LEU A 370 -43.73 11.87 -5.36
C LEU A 370 -44.69 11.33 -4.28
N THR A 371 -45.60 10.44 -4.63
CA THR A 371 -46.45 9.74 -3.66
C THR A 371 -45.77 8.49 -3.08
N ASP A 372 -44.66 8.05 -3.68
CA ASP A 372 -43.81 6.99 -3.14
C ASP A 372 -42.97 7.53 -1.98
N GLU A 373 -43.14 6.92 -0.81
CA GLU A 373 -42.48 7.35 0.41
C GLU A 373 -40.95 7.19 0.36
N LEU A 374 -40.42 6.20 -0.37
CA LEU A 374 -38.98 6.03 -0.55
C LEU A 374 -38.43 7.17 -1.41
N VAL A 375 -39.12 7.50 -2.51
CA VAL A 375 -38.73 8.62 -3.40
C VAL A 375 -38.72 9.94 -2.61
N ALA A 376 -39.79 10.21 -1.85
CA ALA A 376 -39.87 11.40 -1.01
C ALA A 376 -38.76 11.43 0.07
N ALA A 377 -38.50 10.31 0.73
CA ALA A 377 -37.47 10.20 1.77
C ALA A 377 -36.05 10.40 1.21
N VAL A 378 -35.73 9.82 0.06
CA VAL A 378 -34.43 10.03 -0.62
C VAL A 378 -34.27 11.50 -1.01
N MET A 379 -35.30 12.12 -1.60
CA MET A 379 -35.23 13.54 -1.97
C MET A 379 -35.00 14.45 -0.76
N ALA A 380 -35.65 14.16 0.37
CA ALA A 380 -35.49 14.91 1.61
C ALA A 380 -34.08 14.73 2.24
N ASN A 381 -33.47 13.56 2.06
CA ASN A 381 -32.22 13.19 2.74
C ASN A 381 -30.99 13.12 1.84
N LYS A 382 -31.09 13.42 0.55
CA LYS A 382 -30.02 13.26 -0.46
C LYS A 382 -28.68 13.91 -0.11
N ALA A 383 -28.65 14.95 0.71
CA ALA A 383 -27.39 15.55 1.15
C ALA A 383 -26.54 14.61 2.04
N ASN A 384 -27.15 13.60 2.67
CA ASN A 384 -26.50 12.63 3.54
C ASN A 384 -25.85 11.46 2.78
N PHE A 385 -26.09 11.34 1.48
CA PHE A 385 -25.64 10.23 0.65
C PHE A 385 -24.81 10.73 -0.53
N ARG A 386 -24.05 9.82 -1.13
CA ARG A 386 -23.54 9.95 -2.50
C ARG A 386 -24.40 9.06 -3.40
N PHE A 387 -24.40 9.32 -4.69
CA PHE A 387 -25.22 8.57 -5.64
C PHE A 387 -24.36 8.11 -6.80
N ILE A 388 -24.73 6.98 -7.39
CA ILE A 388 -24.10 6.43 -8.59
C ILE A 388 -25.20 5.97 -9.56
N ASN A 389 -24.99 6.13 -10.86
CA ASN A 389 -25.93 5.65 -11.85
C ASN A 389 -25.85 4.13 -11.86
N HIS A 390 -26.98 3.44 -11.66
CA HIS A 390 -27.04 1.99 -11.70
C HIS A 390 -27.84 1.44 -12.87
N THR A 391 -27.88 2.17 -13.99
CA THR A 391 -28.81 1.96 -15.13
C THR A 391 -30.26 2.31 -14.78
N PHE A 392 -31.16 2.42 -15.76
CA PHE A 392 -32.52 2.89 -15.53
C PHE A 392 -33.42 1.79 -14.98
N THR A 393 -33.44 0.63 -15.63
CA THR A 393 -34.29 -0.53 -15.30
C THR A 393 -33.55 -1.70 -14.68
N HIS A 394 -32.23 -1.58 -14.47
CA HIS A 394 -31.38 -2.72 -14.11
C HIS A 394 -31.34 -3.79 -15.21
N LEU A 395 -31.36 -3.35 -16.47
CA LEU A 395 -31.23 -4.24 -17.61
C LEU A 395 -29.81 -4.80 -17.70
N ASP A 396 -29.70 -6.11 -17.90
CA ASP A 396 -28.42 -6.72 -18.26
C ASP A 396 -27.94 -6.17 -19.62
N MET A 397 -26.75 -5.57 -19.59
CA MET A 397 -26.10 -4.96 -20.75
C MET A 397 -25.30 -5.98 -21.58
N ASP A 398 -25.32 -7.24 -21.17
CA ASP A 398 -24.89 -8.40 -21.94
C ASP A 398 -25.93 -9.52 -21.88
N LYS A 399 -25.79 -10.54 -22.73
CA LYS A 399 -26.62 -11.74 -22.66
C LYS A 399 -25.78 -12.96 -23.00
N ALA A 400 -25.41 -13.74 -21.99
CA ALA A 400 -24.71 -15.00 -22.21
C ALA A 400 -25.65 -16.04 -22.84
N PRO A 401 -25.16 -16.96 -23.69
CA PRO A 401 -25.94 -18.11 -24.14
C PRO A 401 -26.35 -18.99 -22.95
N VAL A 402 -27.56 -19.53 -23.01
CA VAL A 402 -28.04 -20.52 -22.03
C VAL A 402 -28.54 -21.75 -22.78
N PRO A 403 -27.95 -22.95 -22.54
CA PRO A 403 -26.80 -23.24 -21.68
C PRO A 403 -25.51 -22.55 -22.16
N ALA A 404 -24.47 -22.47 -21.31
CA ALA A 404 -23.22 -21.73 -21.59
C ALA A 404 -22.50 -22.14 -22.89
N ASN A 405 -22.82 -23.32 -23.44
CA ASN A 405 -22.29 -23.85 -24.70
C ASN A 405 -23.25 -23.69 -25.90
N ALA A 406 -24.38 -22.99 -25.74
CA ALA A 406 -25.29 -22.72 -26.85
C ALA A 406 -24.66 -21.72 -27.84
N PRO A 407 -24.99 -21.81 -29.14
CA PRO A 407 -24.59 -20.82 -30.12
C PRO A 407 -25.04 -19.41 -29.71
N CYS A 408 -24.21 -18.40 -29.98
CA CYS A 408 -24.58 -17.03 -29.66
C CYS A 408 -25.81 -16.59 -30.48
N ASP A 409 -26.85 -16.13 -29.79
CA ASP A 409 -28.04 -15.54 -30.40
C ASP A 409 -27.87 -14.02 -30.52
N TYR A 410 -26.99 -13.61 -31.44
CA TYR A 410 -26.65 -12.19 -31.67
C TYR A 410 -27.87 -11.26 -31.84
N PRO A 411 -28.96 -11.67 -32.53
CA PRO A 411 -30.17 -10.85 -32.64
C PRO A 411 -30.84 -10.50 -31.31
N THR A 412 -30.65 -11.29 -30.25
CA THR A 412 -31.28 -11.05 -28.94
C THR A 412 -30.37 -10.40 -27.92
N PHE A 413 -29.20 -9.92 -28.35
CA PHE A 413 -28.32 -9.12 -27.50
C PHE A 413 -28.88 -7.73 -27.25
N THR A 414 -28.55 -7.20 -26.07
CA THR A 414 -28.90 -5.83 -25.70
C THR A 414 -28.20 -4.86 -26.66
N THR A 415 -28.99 -4.17 -27.49
CA THR A 415 -28.44 -3.25 -28.48
C THR A 415 -27.77 -2.04 -27.83
N LEU A 416 -26.80 -1.43 -28.52
CA LEU A 416 -26.17 -0.18 -28.06
C LEU A 416 -27.20 0.93 -27.80
N ALA A 417 -28.29 0.98 -28.58
CA ALA A 417 -29.38 1.93 -28.38
C ALA A 417 -30.10 1.69 -27.05
N ALA A 418 -30.36 0.43 -26.69
CA ALA A 418 -30.96 0.08 -25.40
C ALA A 418 -30.02 0.41 -24.23
N ILE A 419 -28.73 0.08 -24.33
CA ILE A 419 -27.71 0.42 -23.32
C ILE A 419 -27.62 1.94 -23.11
N LYS A 420 -27.58 2.72 -24.21
CA LYS A 420 -27.59 4.18 -24.14
C LYS A 420 -28.86 4.71 -23.50
N ALA A 421 -30.02 4.12 -23.80
CA ALA A 421 -31.29 4.50 -23.19
C ALA A 421 -31.28 4.26 -21.67
N GLU A 422 -30.76 3.12 -21.22
CA GLU A 422 -30.59 2.79 -19.79
C GLU A 422 -29.78 3.85 -19.05
N ILE A 423 -28.63 4.24 -19.60
CA ILE A 423 -27.75 5.22 -18.96
C ILE A 423 -28.40 6.61 -18.97
N THR A 424 -28.92 7.04 -20.13
CA THR A 424 -29.42 8.41 -20.33
C THR A 424 -30.74 8.66 -19.62
N LYS A 425 -31.68 7.71 -19.62
CA LYS A 425 -32.93 7.82 -18.84
C LYS A 425 -32.63 7.94 -17.36
N ASN A 426 -31.67 7.17 -16.84
CA ASN A 426 -31.33 7.27 -15.43
C ASN A 426 -30.69 8.62 -15.05
N ARG A 427 -29.90 9.21 -15.96
CA ARG A 427 -29.39 10.60 -15.81
C ARG A 427 -30.50 11.66 -15.84
N THR A 428 -31.58 11.41 -16.58
CA THR A 428 -32.78 12.27 -16.53
C THR A 428 -33.40 12.20 -15.14
N VAL A 429 -33.61 11.00 -14.60
CA VAL A 429 -34.16 10.82 -13.24
C VAL A 429 -33.26 11.43 -12.17
N TRP A 430 -31.93 11.31 -12.30
CA TRP A 430 -30.98 12.02 -11.44
C TRP A 430 -31.28 13.52 -11.36
N GLY A 431 -31.53 14.14 -12.52
CA GLY A 431 -31.87 15.56 -12.63
C GLY A 431 -33.22 15.87 -12.00
N LEU A 432 -34.23 15.03 -12.22
CA LEU A 432 -35.57 15.21 -11.65
C LEU A 432 -35.54 15.13 -10.11
N LEU A 433 -34.81 14.16 -9.54
CA LEU A 433 -34.62 14.01 -8.10
C LEU A 433 -33.72 15.13 -7.51
N ALA A 434 -33.04 15.87 -8.37
CA ALA A 434 -32.01 16.84 -8.03
C ALA A 434 -30.96 16.26 -7.07
N LEU A 435 -30.49 15.04 -7.36
CA LEU A 435 -29.41 14.39 -6.59
C LEU A 435 -28.09 15.16 -6.77
N PRO A 436 -27.22 15.22 -5.74
CA PRO A 436 -25.98 15.98 -5.78
C PRO A 436 -24.98 15.45 -6.83
N GLU A 437 -23.91 16.22 -7.09
CA GLU A 437 -22.70 15.78 -7.82
C GLU A 437 -22.95 15.19 -9.22
N LYS A 438 -24.02 15.62 -9.90
CA LYS A 438 -24.40 15.10 -11.23
C LYS A 438 -23.28 15.24 -12.26
N SER A 439 -22.54 16.36 -12.26
CA SER A 439 -21.44 16.60 -13.22
C SER A 439 -20.36 15.54 -13.12
N ASP A 440 -19.95 15.24 -11.90
CA ASP A 440 -18.81 14.40 -11.59
C ASP A 440 -19.17 12.92 -11.83
N ASN A 441 -20.41 12.56 -11.50
CA ASN A 441 -20.95 11.22 -11.68
C ASN A 441 -21.41 10.90 -13.11
N ASN A 442 -21.37 11.84 -14.06
CA ASN A 442 -21.64 11.54 -15.48
C ASN A 442 -20.57 10.62 -16.12
N ARG A 443 -19.46 10.37 -15.42
CA ARG A 443 -18.38 9.50 -15.88
C ARG A 443 -18.34 8.14 -15.20
N VAL A 444 -19.25 7.90 -14.24
CA VAL A 444 -19.28 6.70 -13.41
C VAL A 444 -20.59 5.95 -13.63
N LEU A 445 -20.52 4.63 -13.66
CA LEU A 445 -21.65 3.73 -13.81
C LEU A 445 -21.33 2.46 -13.02
N VAL A 446 -22.29 1.97 -12.25
CA VAL A 446 -22.34 0.56 -11.86
C VAL A 446 -23.33 -0.08 -12.81
N SER A 447 -22.91 -1.01 -13.68
CA SER A 447 -23.88 -1.70 -14.56
C SER A 447 -24.70 -2.70 -13.76
N GLY A 448 -25.96 -2.91 -14.16
CA GLY A 448 -26.81 -3.92 -13.53
C GLY A 448 -26.15 -5.30 -13.61
N ASN A 449 -26.10 -6.02 -12.48
CA ASN A 449 -25.38 -7.30 -12.34
C ASN A 449 -23.90 -7.28 -12.80
N HIS A 450 -23.25 -6.11 -12.84
CA HIS A 450 -21.92 -5.93 -13.45
C HIS A 450 -21.83 -6.45 -14.91
N SER A 451 -22.95 -6.46 -15.63
CA SER A 451 -23.04 -6.89 -17.02
C SER A 451 -22.42 -5.87 -17.99
N GLY A 452 -22.03 -6.32 -19.18
CA GLY A 452 -21.56 -5.45 -20.27
C GLY A 452 -20.16 -4.85 -20.08
N LEU A 453 -19.43 -5.18 -19.01
CA LEU A 453 -18.02 -4.79 -18.80
C LEU A 453 -17.05 -5.57 -19.69
N LYS A 454 -17.47 -6.77 -20.09
CA LYS A 454 -16.90 -7.56 -21.16
C LYS A 454 -18.09 -8.03 -21.98
N ASP A 455 -17.96 -7.99 -23.30
CA ASP A 455 -18.99 -8.54 -24.14
C ASP A 455 -19.01 -10.05 -23.93
N ARG A 456 -20.04 -10.58 -23.25
CA ARG A 456 -20.27 -12.03 -23.15
C ARG A 456 -20.71 -12.65 -24.48
N LYS A 457 -20.53 -11.95 -25.61
CA LYS A 457 -20.24 -12.58 -26.91
C LYS A 457 -19.29 -13.73 -26.64
N CYS A 458 -19.63 -14.91 -27.13
CA CYS A 458 -18.98 -16.18 -26.78
C CYS A 458 -17.54 -16.31 -27.33
N THR A 459 -16.80 -15.19 -27.44
CA THR A 459 -15.44 -15.08 -27.94
C THR A 459 -14.79 -13.79 -27.44
N ASP A 460 -13.54 -13.89 -26.99
CA ASP A 460 -12.67 -12.73 -26.69
C ASP A 460 -12.08 -12.09 -27.97
N GLU A 461 -12.39 -12.62 -29.16
CA GLU A 461 -11.91 -12.08 -30.43
C GLU A 461 -12.77 -10.90 -30.89
N ILE A 462 -12.23 -9.69 -30.72
CA ILE A 462 -12.85 -8.43 -31.14
C ILE A 462 -13.32 -8.46 -32.61
N ALA A 463 -12.58 -9.14 -33.48
CA ALA A 463 -12.90 -9.25 -34.91
C ALA A 463 -14.16 -10.08 -35.23
N LYS A 464 -14.66 -10.86 -34.26
CA LYS A 464 -15.89 -11.66 -34.39
C LYS A 464 -17.12 -10.93 -33.84
N HIS A 465 -16.96 -9.70 -33.35
CA HIS A 465 -18.09 -8.84 -32.98
C HIS A 465 -18.63 -8.17 -34.26
N PRO A 466 -19.90 -8.41 -34.65
CA PRO A 466 -20.50 -7.67 -35.76
C PRO A 466 -20.62 -6.18 -35.39
N GLU A 467 -20.40 -5.32 -36.39
CA GLU A 467 -20.46 -3.84 -36.29
C GLU A 467 -21.80 -3.30 -35.79
#